data_AF-A0A7Y0KES3-F1
#
_entry.id   AF-A0A7Y0KES3-F1
#
_cell.length_a   1.000
_cell.length_b   1.000
_cell.length_c   1.000
_cell.angle_alpha   90.00
_cell.angle_beta   90.00
_cell.angle_gamma   90.00
#
_symmetry.space_group_name_H-M   'P 1'
#
loop_
_entity.id
_entity.type
_entity.pdbx_description
1 polymer ?
#
loop_
_entity_poly.entity_id
_entity_poly.type
_entity_poly.pdbx_seq_one_letter_code
_entity_poly.pdbx_strand_id
1 'polypeptide(L)'
;MRSERWSAPTRELTLPERIAWVLGNEDGRPVSSLTEPAGLLVAAALVELLLDASLLDAGSSYRRGPVDTTDPLLEWAADGLLRSGGRKADLGHAVTGPRGAQMIRRTMDRLVERGLAHREPRRVFGYLAMPVFGSALRVHETAALHHDRAVVRAVLDGADADEDTAMIAVLLHHGRRVRALHPQDPHAAIARARSIASGRFVPAGIDQDIVRLVSPTVQAVLAALTATEVLSSGH
;
A
#
# COMPACT_ATOMS: atom_id res chain seq x y z
N MET A 1 -18.45 -1.13 -0.60
CA MET A 1 -18.90 -0.76 -1.96
C MET A 1 -17.84 0.17 -2.54
N ARG A 2 -17.19 -0.16 -3.67
CA ARG A 2 -16.01 0.59 -4.15
C ARG A 2 -16.39 2.02 -4.56
N SER A 3 -15.57 3.01 -4.18
CA SER A 3 -15.92 4.42 -4.36
C SER A 3 -16.00 4.83 -5.84
N GLU A 4 -17.04 5.58 -6.20
CA GLU A 4 -17.21 6.16 -7.55
C GLU A 4 -16.23 7.32 -7.83
N ARG A 5 -15.51 7.81 -6.81
CA ARG A 5 -14.56 8.92 -6.94
C ARG A 5 -13.32 8.55 -7.73
N TRP A 6 -13.00 7.27 -7.80
CA TRP A 6 -11.85 6.76 -8.54
C TRP A 6 -12.10 6.76 -10.03
N SER A 7 -11.05 7.00 -10.79
CA SER A 7 -11.09 6.89 -12.24
C SER A 7 -11.56 5.49 -12.65
N ALA A 8 -12.31 5.42 -13.76
CA ALA A 8 -12.86 4.15 -14.26
C ALA A 8 -11.83 3.00 -14.36
N PRO A 9 -10.60 3.20 -14.89
CA PRO A 9 -9.65 2.09 -15.04
C PRO A 9 -9.05 1.63 -13.70
N THR A 10 -9.19 2.40 -12.61
CA THR A 10 -8.56 2.09 -11.31
C THR A 10 -9.55 1.74 -10.21
N ARG A 11 -10.86 1.80 -10.50
CA ARG A 11 -11.92 1.46 -9.54
C ARG A 11 -11.78 0.04 -8.99
N GLU A 12 -11.28 -0.88 -9.78
CA GLU A 12 -11.15 -2.28 -9.39
C GLU A 12 -9.80 -2.67 -8.76
N LEU A 13 -8.94 -1.69 -8.49
CA LEU A 13 -7.66 -1.94 -7.85
C LEU A 13 -7.84 -2.36 -6.38
N THR A 14 -7.02 -3.32 -5.96
CA THR A 14 -6.85 -3.65 -4.54
C THR A 14 -6.15 -2.50 -3.81
N LEU A 15 -6.27 -2.43 -2.48
CA LEU A 15 -5.60 -1.44 -1.64
C LEU A 15 -4.08 -1.40 -1.82
N PRO A 16 -3.32 -2.51 -1.89
CA PRO A 16 -1.89 -2.45 -2.23
C PRO A 16 -1.64 -1.92 -3.63
N GLU A 17 -2.45 -2.30 -4.63
CA GLU A 17 -2.36 -1.74 -5.99
C GLU A 17 -2.62 -0.23 -5.99
N ARG A 18 -3.64 0.24 -5.25
CA ARG A 18 -3.98 1.67 -5.11
C ARG A 18 -2.87 2.46 -4.45
N ILE A 19 -2.25 1.93 -3.40
CA ILE A 19 -1.10 2.59 -2.76
C ILE A 19 0.07 2.71 -3.73
N ALA A 20 0.41 1.62 -4.44
CA ALA A 20 1.47 1.66 -5.45
C ALA A 20 1.14 2.67 -6.57
N TRP A 21 -0.13 2.71 -6.99
CA TRP A 21 -0.65 3.61 -8.00
C TRP A 21 -0.52 5.07 -7.58
N VAL A 22 -1.13 5.49 -6.46
CA VAL A 22 -1.12 6.90 -6.03
C VAL A 22 0.26 7.39 -5.65
N LEU A 23 1.16 6.51 -5.21
CA LEU A 23 2.57 6.84 -4.98
C LEU A 23 3.41 6.84 -6.25
N GLY A 24 2.86 6.39 -7.39
CA GLY A 24 3.52 6.45 -8.68
C GLY A 24 3.90 7.87 -9.07
N ASN A 25 5.03 8.03 -9.77
CA ASN A 25 5.42 9.33 -10.30
C ASN A 25 4.60 9.67 -11.54
N GLU A 26 4.21 10.94 -11.62
CA GLU A 26 3.47 11.54 -12.72
C GLU A 26 4.24 11.47 -14.06
N ASP A 27 5.57 11.56 -14.02
CA ASP A 27 6.42 11.45 -15.20
C ASP A 27 6.64 10.00 -15.69
N GLY A 28 6.00 9.01 -15.06
CA GLY A 28 6.22 7.59 -15.33
C GLY A 28 7.64 7.11 -15.02
N ARG A 29 8.43 7.92 -14.30
CA ARG A 29 9.72 7.48 -13.77
C ARG A 29 9.48 6.54 -12.59
N PRO A 30 10.27 5.48 -12.41
CA PRO A 30 10.16 4.71 -11.18
C PRO A 30 10.49 5.66 -10.05
N VAL A 31 9.63 5.76 -9.04
CA VAL A 31 10.00 6.44 -7.81
C VAL A 31 11.27 5.75 -7.35
N SER A 32 12.39 6.48 -7.28
CA SER A 32 13.64 5.93 -6.78
C SER A 32 13.49 5.39 -5.36
N SER A 33 12.39 5.73 -4.67
CA SER A 33 11.99 5.20 -3.36
C SER A 33 10.95 4.06 -3.39
N LEU A 34 10.57 3.51 -4.55
CA LEU A 34 9.69 2.32 -4.61
C LEU A 34 10.40 1.01 -4.21
N THR A 35 11.68 1.07 -3.85
CA THR A 35 12.37 -0.02 -3.14
C THR A 35 11.96 -0.10 -1.67
N GLU A 36 11.34 0.93 -1.12
CA GLU A 36 10.99 1.06 0.31
C GLU A 36 9.50 0.87 0.73
N PRO A 37 8.49 0.76 -0.16
CA PRO A 37 7.11 0.62 0.28
C PRO A 37 6.72 -0.83 0.52
N ALA A 38 7.63 -1.82 0.48
CA ALA A 38 7.28 -3.23 0.69
C ALA A 38 6.43 -3.43 1.95
N GLY A 39 6.85 -2.81 3.05
CA GLY A 39 6.09 -2.75 4.30
C GLY A 39 4.70 -2.16 4.17
N LEU A 40 4.59 -1.04 3.46
CA LEU A 40 3.33 -0.34 3.25
C LEU A 40 2.38 -1.14 2.35
N LEU A 41 2.90 -1.80 1.32
CA LEU A 41 2.13 -2.68 0.43
C LEU A 41 1.64 -3.91 1.17
N VAL A 42 2.47 -4.53 2.01
CA VAL A 42 2.03 -5.66 2.83
C VAL A 42 1.00 -5.21 3.86
N ALA A 43 1.20 -4.05 4.50
CA ALA A 43 0.21 -3.48 5.41
C ALA A 43 -1.13 -3.23 4.69
N ALA A 44 -1.10 -2.68 3.48
CA ALA A 44 -2.29 -2.48 2.65
C ALA A 44 -3.00 -3.80 2.31
N ALA A 45 -2.25 -4.84 1.93
CA ALA A 45 -2.82 -6.16 1.65
C ALA A 45 -3.48 -6.78 2.90
N LEU A 46 -2.80 -6.71 4.06
CA LEU A 46 -3.33 -7.19 5.34
C LEU A 46 -4.59 -6.45 5.76
N VAL A 47 -4.61 -5.12 5.60
CA VAL A 47 -5.79 -4.30 5.91
C VAL A 47 -6.97 -4.72 5.05
N GLU A 48 -6.80 -4.86 3.75
CA GLU A 48 -7.88 -5.26 2.85
C GLU A 48 -8.41 -6.66 3.19
N LEU A 49 -7.51 -7.62 3.42
CA LEU A 49 -7.86 -8.98 3.84
C LEU A 49 -8.56 -9.05 5.21
N LEU A 50 -8.31 -8.10 6.11
CA LEU A 50 -8.97 -8.05 7.40
C LEU A 50 -10.36 -7.39 7.29
N LEU A 51 -10.49 -6.37 6.44
CA LEU A 51 -11.75 -5.67 6.18
C LEU A 51 -12.75 -6.56 5.41
N ASP A 52 -12.29 -7.38 4.46
CA ASP A 52 -13.15 -8.34 3.74
C ASP A 52 -13.40 -9.65 4.51
N ALA A 53 -12.79 -9.81 5.69
CA ALA A 53 -12.82 -11.00 6.51
C ALA A 53 -12.27 -12.27 5.83
N SER A 54 -11.37 -12.16 4.84
CA SER A 54 -10.56 -13.26 4.31
C SER A 54 -9.41 -13.66 5.24
N LEU A 55 -8.99 -12.73 6.11
CA LEU A 55 -8.09 -12.95 7.21
C LEU A 55 -8.76 -12.47 8.50
N LEU A 56 -8.49 -13.14 9.61
CA LEU A 56 -8.96 -12.74 10.93
C LEU A 56 -7.78 -12.54 11.87
N ASP A 57 -7.87 -11.49 12.67
CA ASP A 57 -6.99 -11.29 13.82
C ASP A 57 -7.40 -12.24 14.96
N ALA A 58 -6.48 -13.13 15.36
CA ALA A 58 -6.65 -14.08 16.46
C ALA A 58 -5.83 -13.69 17.71
N GLY A 59 -5.53 -12.40 17.87
CA GLY A 59 -4.70 -11.90 18.96
C GLY A 59 -3.22 -11.93 18.58
N SER A 60 -2.52 -13.03 18.88
CA SER A 60 -1.08 -13.18 18.61
C SER A 60 -0.76 -13.70 17.21
N SER A 61 -1.76 -14.16 16.46
CA SER A 61 -1.63 -14.64 15.10
C SER A 61 -2.79 -14.21 14.22
N TYR A 62 -2.60 -14.36 12.92
CA TYR A 62 -3.64 -14.29 11.91
C TYR A 62 -4.06 -15.69 11.50
N ARG A 63 -5.33 -15.84 11.12
CA ARG A 63 -5.92 -17.09 10.64
C ARG A 63 -6.80 -16.82 9.43
N ARG A 64 -6.98 -17.84 8.59
CA ARG A 64 -7.90 -17.76 7.45
C ARG A 64 -9.30 -17.42 7.95
N GLY A 65 -9.92 -16.44 7.32
CA GLY A 65 -11.31 -16.07 7.57
C GLY A 65 -12.30 -16.86 6.71
N PRO A 66 -13.60 -16.61 6.88
CA PRO A 66 -14.65 -17.33 6.16
C PRO A 66 -14.82 -16.90 4.70
N VAL A 67 -14.26 -15.75 4.30
CA VAL A 67 -14.39 -15.22 2.94
C VAL A 67 -13.20 -15.65 2.09
N ASP A 68 -13.46 -16.25 0.94
CA ASP A 68 -12.39 -16.58 -0.01
C ASP A 68 -11.94 -15.35 -0.79
N THR A 69 -10.62 -15.15 -0.83
CA THR A 69 -9.99 -14.12 -1.64
C THR A 69 -9.88 -14.58 -3.09
N THR A 70 -10.40 -13.78 -4.03
CA THR A 70 -10.28 -14.08 -5.47
C THR A 70 -9.16 -13.31 -6.17
N ASP A 71 -8.54 -12.34 -5.50
CA ASP A 71 -7.42 -11.58 -6.06
C ASP A 71 -6.08 -12.32 -5.83
N PRO A 72 -5.32 -12.63 -6.89
CA PRO A 72 -4.08 -13.40 -6.77
C PRO A 72 -2.96 -12.74 -5.95
N LEU A 73 -2.94 -11.40 -5.86
CA LEU A 73 -1.94 -10.68 -5.06
C LEU A 73 -2.26 -10.83 -3.57
N LEU A 74 -3.53 -10.64 -3.20
CA LEU A 74 -4.02 -10.78 -1.83
C LEU A 74 -3.94 -12.23 -1.35
N GLU A 75 -4.30 -13.21 -2.19
CA GLU A 75 -4.16 -14.63 -1.89
C GLU A 75 -2.69 -14.99 -1.62
N TRP A 76 -1.77 -14.54 -2.49
CA TRP A 76 -0.34 -14.78 -2.30
C TRP A 76 0.19 -14.17 -0.99
N ALA A 77 -0.28 -12.97 -0.63
CA ALA A 77 0.10 -12.30 0.61
C ALA A 77 -0.41 -13.07 1.84
N ALA A 78 -1.68 -13.47 1.84
CA ALA A 78 -2.30 -14.28 2.90
C ALA A 78 -1.57 -15.62 3.08
N ASP A 79 -1.36 -16.36 2.00
CA ASP A 79 -0.64 -17.64 2.03
C ASP A 79 0.81 -17.48 2.47
N GLY A 80 1.44 -16.36 2.09
CA GLY A 80 2.78 -16.01 2.52
C GLY A 80 2.89 -15.97 4.04
N LEU A 81 1.96 -15.28 4.68
CA LEU A 81 1.86 -15.12 6.12
C LEU A 81 1.45 -16.42 6.84
N LEU A 82 0.43 -17.10 6.33
CA LEU A 82 -0.15 -18.28 6.97
C LEU A 82 0.78 -19.50 6.90
N ARG A 83 1.61 -19.64 5.84
CA ARG A 83 2.64 -20.70 5.76
C ARG A 83 3.67 -20.64 6.89
N SER A 84 3.91 -19.45 7.43
CA SER A 84 4.78 -19.25 8.59
C SER A 84 4.03 -19.39 9.92
N GLY A 85 2.82 -19.97 9.91
CA GLY A 85 1.97 -20.13 11.10
C GLY A 85 1.19 -18.87 11.49
N GLY A 86 1.24 -17.82 10.67
CA GLY A 86 0.43 -16.61 10.85
C GLY A 86 0.79 -15.76 12.07
N ARG A 87 1.88 -16.05 12.79
CA ARG A 87 2.21 -15.34 14.03
C ARG A 87 2.62 -13.89 13.72
N LYS A 88 2.12 -12.94 14.52
CA LYS A 88 2.46 -11.53 14.37
C LYS A 88 3.96 -11.25 14.61
N ALA A 89 4.60 -12.05 15.46
CA ALA A 89 6.05 -11.99 15.70
C ALA A 89 6.87 -12.24 14.42
N ASP A 90 6.31 -12.98 13.46
CA ASP A 90 6.99 -13.35 12.21
C ASP A 90 6.75 -12.34 11.08
N LEU A 91 5.98 -11.26 11.36
CA LEU A 91 5.68 -10.23 10.36
C LEU A 91 6.96 -9.68 9.73
N GLY A 92 8.01 -9.43 10.52
CA GLY A 92 9.29 -8.92 10.02
C GLY A 92 9.87 -9.76 8.89
N HIS A 93 9.84 -11.09 9.02
CA HIS A 93 10.28 -12.02 7.99
C HIS A 93 9.33 -12.07 6.78
N ALA A 94 8.04 -11.84 7.00
CA ALA A 94 7.05 -11.77 5.93
C ALA A 94 7.22 -10.49 5.07
N VAL A 95 7.71 -9.39 5.66
CA VAL A 95 7.83 -8.09 4.98
C VAL A 95 9.24 -7.71 4.52
N THR A 96 10.27 -8.35 5.04
CA THR A 96 11.67 -8.08 4.66
C THR A 96 12.23 -9.07 3.63
N GLY A 97 13.42 -8.75 3.10
CA GLY A 97 14.18 -9.64 2.23
C GLY A 97 13.48 -9.98 0.90
N PRO A 98 13.63 -11.21 0.39
CA PRO A 98 13.09 -11.62 -0.91
C PRO A 98 11.57 -11.47 -1.02
N ARG A 99 10.83 -11.55 0.10
CA ARG A 99 9.36 -11.42 0.09
C ARG A 99 8.90 -9.99 -0.09
N GLY A 100 9.52 -9.03 0.60
CA GLY A 100 9.23 -7.61 0.37
C GLY A 100 9.47 -7.22 -1.10
N ALA A 101 10.58 -7.68 -1.68
CA ALA A 101 10.87 -7.48 -3.10
C ALA A 101 9.85 -8.15 -4.03
N GLN A 102 9.37 -9.35 -3.66
CA GLN A 102 8.30 -10.03 -4.39
C GLN A 102 6.95 -9.31 -4.31
N MET A 103 6.61 -8.74 -3.15
CA MET A 103 5.38 -7.95 -2.98
C MET A 103 5.38 -6.75 -3.91
N ILE A 104 6.48 -5.98 -3.93
CA ILE A 104 6.64 -4.87 -4.87
C ILE A 104 6.48 -5.38 -6.30
N ARG A 105 7.27 -6.39 -6.69
CA ARG A 105 7.25 -6.91 -8.07
C ARG A 105 5.86 -7.35 -8.53
N ARG A 106 5.16 -8.15 -7.72
CA ARG A 106 3.82 -8.66 -8.02
C ARG A 106 2.81 -7.52 -8.10
N THR A 107 2.86 -6.55 -7.19
CA THR A 107 1.97 -5.37 -7.25
C THR A 107 2.18 -4.61 -8.57
N MET A 108 3.44 -4.45 -9.00
CA MET A 108 3.73 -3.79 -10.27
C MET A 108 3.30 -4.63 -11.48
N ASP A 109 3.45 -5.96 -11.43
CA ASP A 109 2.94 -6.87 -12.47
C ASP A 109 1.43 -6.72 -12.64
N ARG A 110 0.67 -6.62 -11.54
CA ARG A 110 -0.78 -6.40 -11.59
C ARG A 110 -1.15 -5.08 -12.26
N LEU A 111 -0.43 -3.99 -11.98
CA LEU A 111 -0.66 -2.71 -12.65
C LEU A 111 -0.39 -2.79 -14.16
N VAL A 112 0.57 -3.63 -14.58
CA VAL A 112 0.84 -3.90 -16.00
C VAL A 112 -0.24 -4.78 -16.63
N GLU A 113 -0.65 -5.86 -15.97
CA GLU A 113 -1.73 -6.75 -16.41
C GLU A 113 -3.05 -5.99 -16.62
N ARG A 114 -3.31 -4.97 -15.80
CA ARG A 114 -4.48 -4.10 -15.89
C ARG A 114 -4.35 -2.98 -16.94
N GLY A 115 -3.23 -2.90 -17.66
CA GLY A 115 -3.00 -1.92 -18.72
C GLY A 115 -2.70 -0.50 -18.21
N LEU A 116 -2.52 -0.29 -16.91
CA LEU A 116 -2.27 1.03 -16.33
C LEU A 116 -0.82 1.49 -16.55
N ALA A 117 0.08 0.55 -16.75
CA ALA A 117 1.50 0.80 -16.89
C ALA A 117 2.20 -0.27 -17.74
N HIS A 118 3.43 0.01 -18.16
CA HIS A 118 4.31 -0.96 -18.79
C HIS A 118 5.70 -0.94 -18.16
N ARG A 119 6.42 -2.06 -18.32
CA ARG A 119 7.82 -2.15 -17.90
C ARG A 119 8.72 -1.56 -18.97
N GLU A 120 9.48 -0.54 -18.61
CA GLU A 120 10.60 -0.06 -19.41
C GLU A 120 11.92 -0.59 -18.83
N PRO A 121 12.79 -1.23 -19.63
CA PRO A 121 14.11 -1.64 -19.15
C PRO A 121 14.93 -0.40 -18.78
N ARG A 122 15.45 -0.31 -17.54
CA ARG A 122 16.38 0.77 -17.19
C ARG A 122 17.69 0.55 -17.93
N ARG A 123 18.14 1.59 -18.61
CA ARG A 123 19.52 1.68 -19.10
C ARG A 123 20.39 2.11 -17.93
N VAL A 124 21.18 1.20 -17.40
CA VAL A 124 22.21 1.49 -16.41
C VAL A 124 23.54 1.53 -17.18
N PHE A 125 24.17 2.70 -17.24
CA PHE A 125 25.45 2.93 -17.95
C PHE A 125 25.50 2.55 -19.44
N GLY A 126 24.68 3.18 -20.29
CA GLY A 126 24.92 3.32 -21.74
C GLY A 126 24.88 2.05 -22.63
N TYR A 127 25.16 0.85 -22.12
CA TYR A 127 25.44 -0.33 -22.95
C TYR A 127 24.91 -1.66 -22.40
N LEU A 128 24.44 -1.73 -21.15
CA LEU A 128 23.89 -2.96 -20.57
C LEU A 128 22.43 -2.77 -20.13
N ALA A 129 21.51 -3.20 -20.99
CA ALA A 129 20.12 -3.41 -20.61
C ALA A 129 20.05 -4.68 -19.74
N MET A 130 19.96 -4.52 -18.42
CA MET A 130 19.71 -5.65 -17.53
C MET A 130 18.20 -5.87 -17.38
N PRO A 131 17.64 -7.03 -17.81
CA PRO A 131 16.21 -7.29 -17.70
C PRO A 131 15.73 -7.61 -16.27
N VAL A 132 16.64 -7.77 -15.30
CA VAL A 132 16.30 -8.41 -14.00
C VAL A 132 16.47 -7.49 -12.78
N PHE A 133 17.24 -6.40 -12.88
CA PHE A 133 17.34 -5.40 -11.81
C PHE A 133 17.02 -4.01 -12.35
N GLY A 134 15.77 -3.59 -12.14
CA GLY A 134 15.31 -2.24 -12.47
C GLY A 134 14.63 -2.14 -13.82
N SER A 135 13.48 -2.78 -14.01
CA SER A 135 12.50 -2.18 -14.92
C SER A 135 11.87 -0.97 -14.21
N ALA A 136 11.82 0.16 -14.90
CA ALA A 136 10.98 1.28 -14.51
C ALA A 136 9.53 0.92 -14.83
N LEU A 137 8.62 1.11 -13.88
CA LEU A 137 7.21 1.11 -14.22
C LEU A 137 6.89 2.49 -14.79
N ARG A 138 6.52 2.53 -16.08
CA ARG A 138 6.03 3.74 -16.71
C ARG A 138 4.52 3.70 -16.78
N VAL A 139 3.91 4.73 -16.22
CA VAL A 139 2.45 4.87 -16.21
C VAL A 139 1.99 5.30 -17.60
N HIS A 140 1.03 4.57 -18.15
CA HIS A 140 0.39 4.90 -19.42
C HIS A 140 -0.82 5.81 -19.18
N GLU A 141 -1.65 5.45 -18.21
CA GLU A 141 -2.87 6.15 -17.84
C GLU A 141 -2.59 7.35 -16.90
N THR A 142 -1.80 8.31 -17.38
CA THR A 142 -1.36 9.46 -16.57
C THR A 142 -2.52 10.34 -16.14
N ALA A 143 -3.55 10.51 -16.97
CA ALA A 143 -4.75 11.26 -16.62
C ALA A 143 -5.51 10.63 -15.44
N ALA A 144 -5.65 9.29 -15.46
CA ALA A 144 -6.24 8.53 -14.35
C ALA A 144 -5.40 8.68 -13.08
N LEU A 145 -4.07 8.61 -13.19
CA LEU A 145 -3.17 8.77 -12.05
C LEU A 145 -3.29 10.17 -11.43
N HIS A 146 -3.30 11.22 -12.25
CA HIS A 146 -3.46 12.59 -11.78
C HIS A 146 -4.81 12.80 -11.09
N HIS A 147 -5.88 12.26 -11.68
CA HIS A 147 -7.22 12.30 -11.09
C HIS A 147 -7.23 11.62 -9.72
N ASP A 148 -6.77 10.38 -9.65
CA ASP A 148 -6.78 9.57 -8.42
C ASP A 148 -5.89 10.19 -7.32
N ARG A 149 -4.72 10.72 -7.68
CA ARG A 149 -3.87 11.49 -6.75
C ARG A 149 -4.56 12.75 -6.26
N ALA A 150 -5.27 13.46 -7.14
CA ALA A 150 -6.02 14.67 -6.77
C ALA A 150 -7.17 14.34 -5.80
N VAL A 151 -7.85 13.20 -5.97
CA VAL A 151 -8.88 12.71 -5.04
C VAL A 151 -8.30 12.50 -3.64
N VAL A 152 -7.17 11.78 -3.52
CA VAL A 152 -6.52 11.57 -2.22
C VAL A 152 -6.00 12.90 -1.63
N ARG A 153 -5.40 13.74 -2.45
CA ARG A 153 -4.90 15.05 -2.03
C ARG A 153 -6.03 15.95 -1.51
N ALA A 154 -7.19 15.96 -2.16
CA ALA A 154 -8.33 16.75 -1.70
C ALA A 154 -8.77 16.37 -0.28
N VAL A 155 -8.76 15.07 0.06
CA VAL A 155 -9.06 14.58 1.42
C VAL A 155 -8.00 15.05 2.43
N LEU A 156 -6.72 15.01 2.03
CA LEU A 156 -5.61 15.51 2.84
C LEU A 156 -5.66 17.04 3.03
N ASP A 157 -6.22 17.77 2.07
CA ASP A 157 -6.40 19.22 2.10
C ASP A 157 -7.73 19.64 2.77
N GLY A 158 -8.56 18.68 3.23
CA GLY A 158 -9.70 18.93 4.10
C GLY A 158 -11.06 18.46 3.59
N ALA A 159 -11.15 17.90 2.38
CA ALA A 159 -12.38 17.28 1.90
C ALA A 159 -12.78 16.05 2.75
N ASP A 160 -14.04 15.64 2.64
CA ASP A 160 -14.56 14.47 3.34
C ASP A 160 -14.00 13.18 2.74
N ALA A 161 -13.48 12.32 3.60
CA ALA A 161 -13.00 11.00 3.21
C ALA A 161 -14.19 10.04 3.01
N ASP A 162 -14.09 9.18 2.00
CA ASP A 162 -14.83 7.92 1.97
C ASP A 162 -13.94 6.79 2.55
N GLU A 163 -14.45 5.56 2.58
CA GLU A 163 -13.72 4.40 3.10
C GLU A 163 -12.36 4.20 2.41
N ASP A 164 -12.34 4.12 1.07
CA ASP A 164 -11.12 3.89 0.29
C ASP A 164 -10.06 4.98 0.53
N THR A 165 -10.46 6.25 0.46
CA THR A 165 -9.56 7.39 0.66
C THR A 165 -9.12 7.54 2.11
N ALA A 166 -9.96 7.17 3.08
CA ALA A 166 -9.58 7.09 4.48
C ALA A 166 -8.49 6.04 4.69
N MET A 167 -8.67 4.81 4.17
CA MET A 167 -7.67 3.75 4.29
C MET A 167 -6.32 4.17 3.71
N ILE A 168 -6.34 4.80 2.53
CA ILE A 168 -5.12 5.33 1.91
C ILE A 168 -4.48 6.42 2.77
N ALA A 169 -5.26 7.36 3.32
CA ALA A 169 -4.74 8.40 4.20
C ALA A 169 -4.09 7.81 5.48
N VAL A 170 -4.69 6.76 6.07
CA VAL A 170 -4.11 6.04 7.22
C VAL A 170 -2.79 5.38 6.85
N LEU A 171 -2.74 4.67 5.72
CA LEU A 171 -1.54 4.03 5.21
C LEU A 171 -0.43 5.07 4.94
N LEU A 172 -0.75 6.17 4.25
CA LEU A 172 0.21 7.24 3.97
C LEU A 172 0.72 7.93 5.24
N HIS A 173 -0.15 8.09 6.25
CA HIS A 173 0.23 8.65 7.55
C HIS A 173 1.28 7.78 8.24
N HIS A 174 0.98 6.50 8.46
CA HIS A 174 1.88 5.60 9.17
C HIS A 174 3.14 5.28 8.35
N GLY A 175 3.01 5.16 7.02
CA GLY A 175 4.13 5.01 6.10
C GLY A 175 4.98 6.27 5.93
N ARG A 176 4.61 7.41 6.54
CA ARG A 176 5.28 8.72 6.40
C ARG A 176 5.39 9.19 4.94
N ARG A 177 4.43 8.81 4.09
CA ARG A 177 4.40 9.10 2.64
C ARG A 177 3.44 10.21 2.23
N VAL A 178 2.77 10.90 3.16
CA VAL A 178 1.87 12.03 2.85
C VAL A 178 2.51 13.07 1.92
N ARG A 179 3.80 13.40 2.13
CA ARG A 179 4.52 14.38 1.29
C ARG A 179 4.73 13.94 -0.16
N ALA A 180 4.67 12.64 -0.45
CA ALA A 180 4.85 12.11 -1.81
C ALA A 180 3.69 12.48 -2.75
N LEU A 181 2.57 12.96 -2.20
CA LEU A 181 1.44 13.47 -2.99
C LEU A 181 1.53 14.97 -3.30
N HIS A 182 2.62 15.64 -2.87
CA HIS A 182 2.81 17.09 -3.06
C HIS A 182 1.55 17.91 -2.69
N PRO A 183 1.05 17.80 -1.44
CA PRO A 183 -0.06 18.63 -0.97
C PRO A 183 0.32 20.10 -0.95
N GLN A 184 -0.68 20.99 -0.99
CA GLN A 184 -0.45 22.44 -0.98
C GLN A 184 0.23 22.91 0.32
N ASP A 185 -0.25 22.41 1.46
CA ASP A 185 0.38 22.57 2.77
C ASP A 185 0.74 21.20 3.36
N PRO A 186 2.03 20.80 3.30
CA PRO A 186 2.48 19.53 3.86
C PRO A 186 2.21 19.35 5.35
N HIS A 187 2.23 20.42 6.15
CA HIS A 187 2.01 20.32 7.59
C HIS A 187 0.53 20.09 7.90
N ALA A 188 -0.36 20.85 7.25
CA ALA A 188 -1.79 20.65 7.34
C ALA A 188 -2.20 19.25 6.87
N ALA A 189 -1.67 18.79 5.73
CA ALA A 189 -1.94 17.45 5.19
C ALA A 189 -1.49 16.33 6.13
N ILE A 190 -0.33 16.45 6.77
CA ILE A 190 0.13 15.47 7.77
C ILE A 190 -0.77 15.48 9.00
N ALA A 191 -1.19 16.64 9.48
CA ALA A 191 -2.10 16.76 10.62
C ALA A 191 -3.50 16.19 10.30
N ARG A 192 -3.97 16.40 9.06
CA ARG A 192 -5.21 15.82 8.54
C ARG A 192 -5.12 14.30 8.47
N ALA A 193 -4.08 13.75 7.85
CA ALA A 193 -3.86 12.31 7.77
C ALA A 193 -3.76 11.65 9.15
N ARG A 194 -3.08 12.31 10.11
CA ARG A 194 -3.04 11.87 11.52
C ARG A 194 -4.43 11.82 12.14
N SER A 195 -5.25 12.85 11.89
CA SER A 195 -6.61 12.90 12.44
C SER A 195 -7.49 11.80 11.85
N ILE A 196 -7.37 11.53 10.54
CA ILE A 196 -8.02 10.39 9.88
C ILE A 196 -7.57 9.07 10.50
N ALA A 197 -6.27 8.86 10.71
CA ALA A 197 -5.73 7.69 11.41
C ALA A 197 -6.19 7.55 12.87
N SER A 198 -6.73 8.60 13.48
CA SER A 198 -7.37 8.55 14.80
C SER A 198 -8.89 8.35 14.74
N GLY A 199 -9.45 8.05 13.56
CA GLY A 199 -10.89 7.87 13.34
C GLY A 199 -11.68 9.19 13.26
N ARG A 200 -11.02 10.34 13.06
CA ARG A 200 -11.70 11.64 12.88
C ARG A 200 -11.82 12.01 11.41
N PHE A 201 -12.85 12.78 11.07
CA PHE A 201 -13.11 13.23 9.70
C PHE A 201 -13.35 12.08 8.71
N VAL A 202 -13.96 11.02 9.20
CA VAL A 202 -14.43 9.87 8.43
C VAL A 202 -15.90 9.60 8.77
N PRO A 203 -16.67 8.96 7.88
CA PRO A 203 -18.03 8.52 8.16
C PRO A 203 -18.11 7.61 9.39
N ALA A 204 -19.27 7.63 10.06
CA ALA A 204 -19.54 6.75 11.20
C ALA A 204 -19.48 5.27 10.79
N GLY A 205 -18.88 4.43 11.63
CA GLY A 205 -18.62 3.01 11.37
C GLY A 205 -17.18 2.77 10.92
N ILE A 206 -16.67 3.59 10.00
CA ILE A 206 -15.29 3.50 9.50
C ILE A 206 -14.29 3.94 10.59
N ASP A 207 -14.68 4.87 11.45
CA ASP A 207 -13.89 5.32 12.60
C ASP A 207 -13.49 4.15 13.52
N GLN A 208 -14.42 3.22 13.78
CA GLN A 208 -14.17 2.05 14.62
C GLN A 208 -13.19 1.09 13.96
N ASP A 209 -13.38 0.81 12.67
CA ASP A 209 -12.46 -0.05 11.90
C ASP A 209 -11.06 0.56 11.85
N ILE A 210 -10.95 1.87 11.64
CA ILE A 210 -9.66 2.57 11.64
C ILE A 210 -8.94 2.42 12.97
N VAL A 211 -9.63 2.67 14.08
CA VAL A 211 -9.02 2.72 15.42
C VAL A 211 -8.71 1.32 15.94
N ARG A 212 -9.59 0.34 15.68
CA ARG A 212 -9.47 -1.01 16.25
C ARG A 212 -8.70 -1.98 15.39
N LEU A 213 -8.70 -1.80 14.07
CA LEU A 213 -8.19 -2.78 13.12
C LEU A 213 -7.08 -2.20 12.23
N VAL A 214 -7.39 -1.15 11.46
CA VAL A 214 -6.51 -0.66 10.39
C VAL A 214 -5.23 -0.05 10.95
N SER A 215 -5.33 0.96 11.80
CA SER A 215 -4.16 1.68 12.32
C SER A 215 -3.23 0.76 13.14
N PRO A 216 -3.76 -0.10 14.06
CA PRO A 216 -2.93 -1.08 14.75
C PRO A 216 -2.22 -2.06 13.81
N THR A 217 -2.90 -2.52 12.76
CA THR A 217 -2.31 -3.45 11.78
C THR A 217 -1.17 -2.79 11.01
N VAL A 218 -1.39 -1.58 10.49
CA VAL A 218 -0.37 -0.85 9.74
C VAL A 218 0.85 -0.56 10.63
N GLN A 219 0.62 -0.13 11.88
CA GLN A 219 1.70 0.10 12.84
C GLN A 219 2.49 -1.16 13.16
N ALA A 220 1.82 -2.30 13.39
CA ALA A 220 2.47 -3.57 13.69
C ALA A 220 3.38 -4.02 12.54
N VAL A 221 2.90 -3.91 11.31
CA VAL A 221 3.67 -4.28 10.11
C VAL A 221 4.89 -3.38 9.94
N LEU A 222 4.71 -2.06 10.08
CA LEU A 222 5.81 -1.11 9.91
C LEU A 222 6.84 -1.18 11.05
N ALA A 223 6.41 -1.46 12.28
CA ALA A 223 7.30 -1.69 13.42
C ALA A 223 8.15 -2.95 13.24
N ALA A 224 7.57 -4.01 12.66
CA ALA A 224 8.29 -5.24 12.39
C ALA A 224 9.45 -5.05 11.38
N LEU A 225 9.32 -4.11 10.43
CA LEU A 225 10.40 -3.73 9.52
C LEU A 225 11.55 -3.07 10.28
N THR A 226 11.21 -2.06 11.10
CA THR A 226 12.21 -1.27 11.81
C THR A 226 13.01 -2.14 12.78
N ALA A 227 12.35 -3.08 13.47
CA ALA A 227 13.03 -4.05 14.32
C ALA A 227 14.00 -4.96 13.56
N THR A 228 13.64 -5.37 12.34
CA THR A 228 14.48 -6.26 11.51
C THR A 228 15.70 -5.51 10.94
N GLU A 229 15.54 -4.26 10.55
CA GLU A 229 16.64 -3.40 10.06
C GLU A 229 17.69 -3.14 11.14
N VAL A 230 17.27 -2.88 12.38
CA VAL A 230 18.18 -2.68 13.53
C VAL A 230 18.97 -3.94 13.86
N LEU A 231 18.35 -5.12 13.78
CA LEU A 231 19.04 -6.39 14.05
C LEU A 231 20.06 -6.75 12.95
N SER A 232 19.78 -6.39 11.69
CA SER A 232 20.69 -6.65 10.57
C SER A 232 21.89 -5.68 10.48
N SER A 233 21.84 -4.52 11.13
CA SER A 233 22.90 -3.51 11.09
C SER A 233 23.83 -3.53 12.30
N GLY A 234 23.59 -4.44 13.26
CA GLY A 234 24.43 -4.70 14.42
C GLY A 234 25.32 -5.95 14.32
N HIS A 235 25.58 -6.45 13.11
CA HIS A 235 26.53 -7.53 12.80
C HIS A 235 27.52 -7.04 11.74
#